data_AF-A0A3N5J253-F1
#
_entry.id   AF-A0A3N5J253-F1
#
_cell.length_a   1.000
_cell.length_b   1.000
_cell.length_c   1.000
_cell.angle_alpha   90.00
_cell.angle_beta   90.00
_cell.angle_gamma   90.00
#
_symmetry.space_group_name_H-M   'P 1'
#
loop_
_entity.id
_entity.type
_entity.pdbx_description
1 polymer ?
#
loop_
_entity_poly.entity_id
_entity_poly.type
_entity_poly.pdbx_seq_one_letter_code
_entity_poly.pdbx_strand_id
1 'polypeptide(L)'
;LLGWYFMYVPIGREPKIELMPSPDQRDSLRNWLTRVRAAKPILVGDFWNDGPVVGGCISGGRKYFHINANGDVEPCVFCHFATHNIKETSLRVALNSPLFKAIRSEQPYHENLLRPCLLVDKPELGRRLALETGAHFTHPGAEALFTDLAPAMDRFAEAYALLADKAWEDQFPKEV
;
A
#
# COMPACT_ATOMS: atom_id res chain seq x y z
N LEU A 1 -0.66 -14.94 -19.51
CA LEU A 1 0.48 -14.71 -18.61
C LEU A 1 0.04 -13.77 -17.49
N LEU A 2 0.51 -13.97 -16.25
CA LEU A 2 0.29 -13.05 -15.12
C LEU A 2 1.63 -12.40 -14.78
N GLY A 3 1.64 -11.09 -14.56
CA GLY A 3 2.80 -10.32 -14.11
C GLY A 3 2.44 -9.44 -12.91
N TRP A 4 3.39 -9.27 -12.01
CA TRP A 4 3.27 -8.35 -10.88
C TRP A 4 4.21 -7.17 -11.07
N TYR A 5 3.67 -5.97 -10.95
CA TYR A 5 4.41 -4.73 -11.12
C TYR A 5 4.44 -3.97 -9.80
N PHE A 6 5.65 -3.68 -9.34
CA PHE A 6 5.91 -3.03 -8.07
C PHE A 6 6.65 -1.74 -8.30
N MET A 7 6.17 -0.67 -7.66
CA MET A 7 6.90 0.57 -7.53
C MET A 7 7.70 0.56 -6.22
N TYR A 8 8.85 1.22 -6.25
CA TYR A 8 9.69 1.35 -5.08
C TYR A 8 8.93 2.11 -3.97
N VAL A 9 8.90 1.52 -2.77
CA VAL A 9 8.44 2.15 -1.52
C VAL A 9 9.70 2.39 -0.68
N PRO A 10 9.92 3.59 -0.10
CA PRO A 10 11.14 3.91 0.61
C PRO A 10 11.10 3.33 2.02
N ILE A 11 11.23 2.00 2.11
CA ILE A 11 11.24 1.25 3.37
C ILE A 11 12.43 0.29 3.40
N GLY A 12 13.09 0.17 4.56
CA GLY A 12 14.24 -0.70 4.76
C GLY A 12 15.42 0.06 5.37
N ARG A 13 16.65 -0.44 5.15
CA ARG A 13 17.86 0.04 5.87
C ARG A 13 18.25 1.48 5.56
N GLU A 14 18.24 1.84 4.28
CA GLU A 14 18.65 3.16 3.78
C GLU A 14 17.65 3.63 2.73
N PRO A 15 16.41 3.96 3.16
CA PRO A 15 15.33 4.29 2.24
C PRO A 15 15.60 5.65 1.59
N LYS A 16 15.39 5.72 0.27
CA LYS A 16 15.66 6.91 -0.54
C LYS A 16 14.43 7.36 -1.29
N ILE A 17 13.80 8.44 -0.84
CA ILE A 17 12.55 8.91 -1.44
C ILE A 17 12.74 9.32 -2.91
N GLU A 18 13.94 9.78 -3.27
CA GLU A 18 14.30 10.15 -4.64
C GLU A 18 14.29 8.97 -5.63
N LEU A 19 14.25 7.72 -5.13
CA LEU A 19 14.10 6.52 -5.96
C LEU A 19 12.64 6.11 -6.16
N MET A 20 11.69 6.73 -5.45
CA MET A 20 10.28 6.53 -5.75
C MET A 20 9.97 7.13 -7.13
N PRO A 21 9.03 6.53 -7.89
CA PRO A 21 8.48 7.24 -9.04
C PRO A 21 7.84 8.54 -8.56
N SER A 22 8.07 9.64 -9.27
CA SER A 22 7.35 10.89 -9.02
C SER A 22 5.84 10.69 -9.18
N PRO A 23 4.99 11.58 -8.63
CA PRO A 23 3.54 11.52 -8.84
C PRO A 23 3.15 11.42 -10.33
N ASP A 24 3.77 12.22 -11.21
CA ASP A 24 3.55 12.15 -12.67
C ASP A 24 4.01 10.82 -13.28
N GLN A 25 5.13 10.26 -12.80
CA GLN A 25 5.60 8.95 -13.25
C GLN A 25 4.63 7.85 -12.82
N ARG A 26 4.12 7.88 -11.58
CA ARG A 26 3.08 6.95 -11.10
C ARG A 26 1.83 7.04 -11.97
N ASP A 27 1.37 8.25 -12.30
CA ASP A 27 0.19 8.42 -13.16
C ASP A 27 0.44 7.94 -14.60
N SER A 28 1.64 8.20 -15.14
CA SER A 28 2.06 7.67 -16.44
C SER A 28 2.06 6.13 -16.46
N LEU A 29 2.49 5.49 -15.36
CA LEU A 29 2.47 4.05 -15.18
C LEU A 29 1.04 3.50 -15.10
N ARG A 30 0.12 4.18 -14.39
CA ARG A 30 -1.30 3.86 -14.38
C ARG A 30 -1.88 3.79 -15.79
N ASN A 31 -1.60 4.80 -16.61
CA ASN A 31 -2.03 4.83 -18.01
C ASN A 31 -1.34 3.75 -18.87
N TRP A 32 -0.07 3.45 -18.59
CA TRP A 32 0.67 2.38 -19.27
C TRP A 32 0.07 0.99 -18.99
N LEU A 33 -0.38 0.70 -17.76
CA LEU A 33 -1.01 -0.57 -17.41
C LEU A 33 -2.24 -0.85 -18.28
N THR A 34 -3.10 0.16 -18.46
CA THR A 34 -4.27 0.07 -19.35
C THR A 34 -3.85 -0.27 -20.78
N ARG A 35 -2.82 0.41 -21.31
CA ARG A 35 -2.31 0.16 -22.67
C ARG A 35 -1.75 -1.26 -22.83
N VAL A 36 -0.98 -1.74 -21.85
CA VAL A 36 -0.38 -3.09 -21.92
C VAL A 36 -1.46 -4.17 -21.88
N ARG A 37 -2.44 -4.04 -20.99
CA ARG A 37 -3.55 -5.00 -20.87
C ARG A 37 -4.42 -5.02 -22.12
N ALA A 38 -4.58 -3.89 -22.80
CA ALA A 38 -5.30 -3.80 -24.07
C ALA A 38 -4.50 -4.40 -25.25
N ALA A 39 -3.17 -4.28 -25.23
CA ALA A 39 -2.32 -4.64 -26.36
C ALA A 39 -1.73 -6.07 -26.29
N LYS A 40 -1.71 -6.71 -25.12
CA LYS A 40 -1.04 -8.00 -24.89
C LYS A 40 -1.94 -8.95 -24.10
N PRO A 41 -1.91 -10.27 -24.35
CA PRO A 41 -2.62 -11.27 -23.55
C PRO A 41 -1.92 -11.54 -22.20
N ILE A 42 -1.65 -10.47 -21.45
CA ILE A 42 -0.95 -10.48 -20.15
C ILE A 42 -1.79 -9.67 -19.16
N LEU A 43 -2.10 -10.27 -18.02
CA LEU A 43 -2.63 -9.53 -16.89
C LEU A 43 -1.45 -9.05 -16.05
N VAL A 44 -1.17 -7.75 -16.06
CA VAL A 44 -0.15 -7.13 -15.21
C VAL A 44 -0.85 -6.48 -14.02
N GLY A 45 -0.68 -6.98 -12.80
CA GLY A 45 -1.24 -6.39 -11.57
C GLY A 45 -0.26 -5.43 -10.90
N ASP A 46 -0.74 -4.26 -10.50
CA ASP A 46 0.02 -3.16 -9.91
C ASP A 46 -0.47 -2.85 -8.48
N PHE A 47 0.47 -2.67 -7.55
CA PHE A 47 0.16 -2.56 -6.12
C PHE A 47 -0.32 -1.17 -5.66
N TRP A 48 -0.27 -0.14 -6.50
CA TRP A 48 -0.75 1.21 -6.17
C TRP A 48 -1.91 1.66 -7.07
N ASN A 49 -1.95 1.24 -8.34
CA ASN A 49 -2.86 1.78 -9.35
C ASN A 49 -4.12 0.92 -9.56
N ASP A 50 -4.11 -0.35 -9.17
CA ASP A 50 -5.24 -1.27 -9.41
C ASP A 50 -6.28 -1.32 -8.29
N GLY A 51 -6.24 -0.37 -7.36
CA GLY A 51 -7.30 -0.24 -6.36
C GLY A 51 -8.72 -0.29 -6.95
N PRO A 52 -9.05 0.32 -8.11
CA PRO A 52 -10.39 0.19 -8.70
C PRO A 52 -10.74 -1.24 -9.11
N VAL A 53 -9.76 -2.03 -9.55
CA VAL A 53 -9.95 -3.42 -10.01
C VAL A 53 -10.21 -4.36 -8.83
N VAL A 54 -9.53 -4.13 -7.70
CA VAL A 54 -9.61 -5.00 -6.52
C VAL A 54 -10.41 -4.42 -5.36
N GLY A 55 -11.02 -3.25 -5.55
CA GLY A 55 -11.86 -2.56 -4.56
C GLY A 55 -11.06 -1.96 -3.40
N GLY A 56 -10.00 -1.21 -3.68
CA GLY A 56 -9.11 -0.56 -2.71
C GLY A 56 -7.92 -1.43 -2.27
N CYS A 57 -7.33 -1.13 -1.11
CA CYS A 57 -6.22 -1.92 -0.58
C CYS A 57 -6.61 -3.39 -0.37
N ILE A 58 -5.66 -4.30 -0.59
CA ILE A 58 -5.85 -5.74 -0.31
C ILE A 58 -5.18 -6.23 0.97
N SER A 59 -4.44 -5.34 1.65
CA SER A 59 -3.64 -5.63 2.84
C SER A 59 -4.48 -5.93 4.08
N GLY A 60 -3.82 -6.30 5.17
CA GLY A 60 -4.46 -6.57 6.45
C GLY A 60 -5.30 -7.85 6.43
N GLY A 61 -4.93 -8.81 5.56
CA GLY A 61 -5.64 -10.08 5.44
C GLY A 61 -7.01 -9.96 4.79
N ARG A 62 -7.36 -8.81 4.16
CA ARG A 62 -8.61 -8.67 3.41
C ARG A 62 -8.63 -9.59 2.19
N LYS A 63 -7.55 -9.57 1.40
CA LYS A 63 -7.29 -10.55 0.33
C LYS A 63 -5.84 -11.05 0.35
N TYR A 64 -4.95 -10.34 1.03
CA TYR A 64 -3.52 -10.57 1.04
C TYR A 64 -2.89 -10.15 2.38
N PHE A 65 -1.82 -10.84 2.75
CA PHE A 65 -0.90 -10.51 3.84
C PHE A 65 0.46 -11.14 3.54
N HIS A 66 1.49 -10.75 4.29
CA HIS A 66 2.85 -11.23 4.10
C HIS A 66 3.34 -11.98 5.33
N ILE A 67 4.07 -13.08 5.14
CA ILE A 67 4.86 -13.70 6.20
C ILE A 67 6.32 -13.57 5.77
N ASN A 68 7.10 -12.79 6.52
CA ASN A 68 8.49 -12.56 6.17
C ASN A 68 9.37 -13.79 6.50
N ALA A 69 10.67 -13.74 6.16
CA ALA A 69 11.60 -14.84 6.42
C ALA A 69 11.80 -15.17 7.92
N ASN A 70 11.53 -14.22 8.82
CA ASN A 70 11.59 -14.41 10.26
C ASN A 70 10.31 -15.03 10.83
N GLY A 71 9.24 -15.10 10.03
CA GLY A 71 7.93 -15.62 10.42
C GLY A 71 6.95 -14.54 10.88
N ASP A 72 7.31 -13.25 10.85
CA ASP A 72 6.39 -12.18 11.25
C ASP A 72 5.24 -12.08 10.26
N VAL A 73 4.02 -11.99 10.78
CA VAL A 73 2.79 -11.86 10.00
C VAL A 73 2.52 -10.38 9.77
N GLU A 74 2.99 -9.88 8.64
CA GLU A 74 2.92 -8.48 8.21
C GLU A 74 1.64 -8.21 7.39
N PRO A 75 0.99 -7.04 7.53
CA PRO A 75 -0.24 -6.74 6.78
C PRO A 75 -0.07 -6.70 5.26
N CYS A 76 1.14 -6.40 4.77
CA CYS A 76 1.54 -6.27 3.37
C CYS A 76 3.05 -6.46 3.28
N VAL A 77 3.60 -6.89 2.13
CA VAL A 77 5.06 -7.01 1.93
C VAL A 77 5.83 -5.71 2.21
N PHE A 78 5.18 -4.55 2.07
CA PHE A 78 5.78 -3.25 2.38
C PHE A 78 5.48 -2.75 3.80
N CYS A 79 4.59 -3.40 4.54
CA CYS A 79 4.26 -3.03 5.92
C CYS A 79 5.17 -3.81 6.87
N HIS A 80 6.45 -3.42 6.97
CA HIS A 80 7.44 -4.06 7.85
C HIS A 80 7.21 -3.76 9.34
N PHE A 81 6.02 -4.09 9.83
CA PHE A 81 5.63 -4.10 11.23
C PHE A 81 4.61 -5.21 11.47
N ALA A 82 4.67 -5.84 12.65
CA ALA A 82 3.79 -6.95 13.00
C ALA A 82 3.51 -6.96 14.50
N THR A 83 2.50 -7.72 14.91
CA THR A 83 2.20 -8.03 16.32
C THR A 83 2.34 -9.52 16.64
N HIS A 84 2.48 -10.36 15.61
CA HIS A 84 2.42 -11.81 15.73
C HIS A 84 3.45 -12.46 14.82
N ASN A 85 4.06 -13.55 15.29
CA ASN A 85 4.92 -14.43 14.52
C ASN A 85 4.26 -15.79 14.33
N ILE A 86 4.27 -16.33 13.11
CA ILE A 86 3.61 -17.61 12.79
C ILE A 86 4.21 -18.82 13.52
N LYS A 87 5.43 -18.68 14.04
CA LYS A 87 6.08 -19.72 14.86
C LYS A 87 5.49 -19.83 16.26
N GLU A 88 4.81 -18.79 16.72
CA GLU A 88 4.31 -18.65 18.10
C GLU A 88 2.77 -18.61 18.17
N THR A 89 2.10 -18.42 17.04
CA THR A 89 0.64 -18.35 16.96
C THR A 89 0.09 -18.99 15.70
N SER A 90 -1.24 -19.07 15.58
CA SER A 90 -1.89 -19.50 14.34
C SER A 90 -2.22 -18.31 13.44
N LEU A 91 -2.32 -18.53 12.13
CA LEU A 91 -2.82 -17.52 11.18
C LEU A 91 -4.20 -16.99 11.58
N ARG A 92 -5.09 -17.85 12.09
CA ARG A 92 -6.42 -17.42 12.54
C ARG A 92 -6.33 -16.37 13.63
N VAL A 93 -5.41 -16.52 14.59
CA VAL A 93 -5.20 -15.54 15.66
C VAL A 93 -4.56 -14.27 15.09
N ALA A 94 -3.47 -14.39 14.34
CA ALA A 94 -2.76 -13.24 13.77
C ALA A 94 -3.67 -12.36 12.87
N LEU A 95 -4.45 -12.97 11.97
CA LEU A 95 -5.36 -12.25 11.06
C LEU A 95 -6.58 -11.63 11.76
N ASN A 96 -6.88 -12.07 12.99
CA ASN A 96 -7.92 -11.50 13.85
C ASN A 96 -7.36 -10.59 14.95
N SER A 97 -6.05 -10.30 14.91
CA SER A 97 -5.41 -9.36 15.83
C SER A 97 -6.00 -7.95 15.73
N PRO A 98 -5.89 -7.13 16.79
CA PRO A 98 -6.29 -5.72 16.75
C PRO A 98 -5.69 -4.97 15.57
N LEU A 99 -4.40 -5.19 15.26
CA LEU A 99 -3.72 -4.56 14.12
C LEU A 99 -4.43 -4.87 12.79
N PHE A 100 -4.65 -6.15 12.49
CA PHE A 100 -5.28 -6.55 11.23
C PHE A 100 -6.73 -6.09 11.12
N LYS A 101 -7.47 -6.10 12.23
CA LYS A 101 -8.84 -5.58 12.27
C LYS A 101 -8.90 -4.07 12.06
N ALA A 102 -8.00 -3.31 12.70
CA ALA A 102 -7.91 -1.86 12.56
C ALA A 102 -7.57 -1.44 11.11
N ILE A 103 -6.65 -2.16 10.46
CA ILE A 103 -6.35 -1.93 9.05
C ILE A 103 -7.60 -2.15 8.19
N ARG A 104 -8.34 -3.26 8.39
CA ARG A 104 -9.52 -3.56 7.59
C ARG A 104 -10.71 -2.62 7.86
N SER A 105 -10.89 -2.14 9.09
CA SER A 105 -11.99 -1.24 9.43
C SER A 105 -11.87 0.14 8.78
N GLU A 106 -10.66 0.52 8.38
CA GLU A 106 -10.37 1.79 7.73
C GLU A 106 -10.42 1.67 6.19
N GLN A 107 -10.64 0.47 5.65
CA GLN A 107 -10.71 0.25 4.20
C GLN A 107 -12.15 0.43 3.68
N PRO A 108 -12.34 1.08 2.51
CA PRO A 108 -11.32 1.73 1.70
C PRO A 108 -10.79 3.02 2.36
N TYR A 109 -9.49 3.28 2.26
CA TYR A 109 -8.86 4.42 2.92
C TYR A 109 -9.30 5.78 2.36
N HIS A 110 -9.63 5.79 1.06
CA HIS A 110 -10.16 6.93 0.32
C HIS A 110 -11.31 6.42 -0.58
N GLU A 111 -12.29 7.28 -0.86
CA GLU A 111 -13.34 6.98 -1.86
C GLU A 111 -12.74 6.82 -3.26
N ASN A 112 -11.73 7.65 -3.59
CA ASN A 112 -10.94 7.52 -4.80
C ASN A 112 -10.02 6.28 -4.69
N LEU A 113 -10.39 5.20 -5.37
CA LEU A 113 -9.65 3.94 -5.30
C LEU A 113 -8.32 3.95 -6.06
N LEU A 114 -7.96 5.03 -6.77
CA LEU A 114 -6.60 5.23 -7.29
C LEU A 114 -5.58 5.57 -6.18
N ARG A 115 -6.07 5.80 -4.96
CA ARG A 115 -5.29 6.10 -3.76
C ARG A 115 -5.41 4.98 -2.70
N PRO A 116 -5.14 3.70 -3.03
CA PRO A 116 -5.48 2.58 -2.16
C PRO A 116 -4.43 2.26 -1.08
N CYS A 117 -3.22 2.82 -1.12
CA CYS A 117 -2.11 2.35 -0.30
C CYS A 117 -2.06 3.01 1.09
N LEU A 118 -2.04 2.19 2.13
CA LEU A 118 -1.91 2.64 3.52
C LEU A 118 -0.62 3.43 3.78
N LEU A 119 0.46 3.10 3.07
CA LEU A 119 1.78 3.68 3.30
C LEU A 119 2.05 4.93 2.46
N VAL A 120 1.42 5.00 1.27
CA VAL A 120 1.77 5.98 0.24
C VAL A 120 0.65 6.99 0.01
N ASP A 121 -0.61 6.55 0.10
CA ASP A 121 -1.77 7.39 -0.21
C ASP A 121 -2.50 7.91 1.04
N LYS A 122 -2.34 7.21 2.16
CA LYS A 122 -2.86 7.59 3.48
C LYS A 122 -1.80 7.44 4.59
N PRO A 123 -0.61 8.06 4.41
CA PRO A 123 0.55 7.84 5.27
C PRO A 123 0.29 8.16 6.76
N GLU A 124 -0.57 9.12 7.06
CA GLU A 124 -0.98 9.48 8.41
C GLU A 124 -1.70 8.33 9.13
N LEU A 125 -2.56 7.60 8.41
CA LEU A 125 -3.22 6.41 8.94
C LEU A 125 -2.20 5.28 9.11
N GLY A 126 -1.31 5.08 8.13
CA GLY A 126 -0.25 4.06 8.20
C GLY A 126 0.64 4.27 9.42
N ARG A 127 1.05 5.52 9.68
CA ARG A 127 1.84 5.94 10.84
C ARG A 127 1.14 5.63 12.15
N ARG A 128 -0.14 6.04 12.28
CA ARG A 128 -0.96 5.76 13.46
C ARG A 128 -1.03 4.26 13.74
N LEU A 129 -1.33 3.46 12.73
CA LEU A 129 -1.46 2.00 12.89
C LEU A 129 -0.13 1.31 13.19
N ALA A 130 0.98 1.77 12.62
CA ALA A 130 2.31 1.22 12.91
C ALA A 130 2.79 1.54 14.33
N LEU A 131 2.50 2.75 14.84
CA LEU A 131 3.06 3.23 16.11
C LEU A 131 2.15 2.99 17.33
N GLU A 132 0.82 2.93 17.15
CA GLU A 132 -0.13 2.93 18.28
C GLU A 132 -0.76 1.56 18.57
N THR A 133 -0.52 0.54 17.73
CA THR A 133 -1.14 -0.79 17.88
C THR A 133 -0.32 -1.81 18.68
N GLY A 134 0.80 -1.37 19.25
CA GLY A 134 1.77 -2.26 19.92
C GLY A 134 2.54 -3.15 18.94
N ALA A 135 2.59 -2.78 17.66
CA ALA A 135 3.39 -3.48 16.67
C ALA A 135 4.88 -3.21 16.88
N HIS A 136 5.71 -4.19 16.55
CA HIS A 136 7.16 -4.02 16.41
C HIS A 136 7.54 -3.96 14.93
N PHE A 137 8.58 -3.20 14.60
CA PHE A 137 9.16 -3.19 13.26
C PHE A 137 9.91 -4.49 12.99
N THR A 138 9.70 -5.06 11.80
CA THR A 138 10.15 -6.42 11.44
C THR A 138 11.37 -6.42 10.53
N HIS A 139 11.80 -5.24 10.07
CA HIS A 139 12.98 -5.05 9.25
C HIS A 139 13.77 -3.83 9.75
N PRO A 140 15.12 -3.88 9.82
CA PRO A 140 15.92 -2.72 10.20
C PRO A 140 15.65 -1.49 9.31
N GLY A 141 15.41 -0.34 9.93
CA GLY A 141 15.15 0.94 9.27
C GLY A 141 13.71 1.12 8.74
N ALA A 142 12.82 0.14 8.94
CA ALA A 142 11.43 0.25 8.52
C ALA A 142 10.68 1.40 9.23
N GLU A 143 11.08 1.74 10.44
CA GLU A 143 10.55 2.84 11.25
C GLU A 143 10.69 4.19 10.55
N ALA A 144 11.74 4.39 9.73
CA ALA A 144 12.06 5.65 9.08
C ALA A 144 10.93 6.14 8.16
N LEU A 145 10.18 5.23 7.53
CA LEU A 145 9.01 5.58 6.72
C LEU A 145 7.92 6.30 7.55
N PHE A 146 7.80 5.91 8.82
CA PHE A 146 6.79 6.42 9.74
C PHE A 146 7.29 7.60 10.58
N THR A 147 8.61 7.80 10.67
CA THR A 147 9.24 8.89 11.41
C THR A 147 9.93 9.90 10.49
N ASP A 148 11.16 9.66 10.08
CA ASP A 148 12.03 10.66 9.44
C ASP A 148 11.54 11.04 8.04
N LEU A 149 11.00 10.07 7.30
CA LEU A 149 10.42 10.28 5.98
C LEU A 149 8.95 10.72 6.02
N ALA A 150 8.34 10.81 7.21
CA ALA A 150 6.94 11.18 7.39
C ALA A 150 6.52 12.40 6.56
N PRO A 151 7.21 13.57 6.67
CA PRO A 151 6.75 14.76 5.97
C PRO A 151 6.91 14.64 4.45
N ALA A 152 7.85 13.82 4.01
CA ALA A 152 8.13 13.62 2.60
C ALA A 152 7.09 12.69 1.95
N MET A 153 6.65 11.66 2.68
CA MET A 153 5.53 10.81 2.29
C MET A 153 4.20 11.58 2.25
N ASP A 154 3.96 12.46 3.23
CA ASP A 154 2.75 13.30 3.25
C ASP A 154 2.68 14.20 2.01
N ARG A 155 3.80 14.88 1.67
CA ARG A 155 3.89 15.68 0.43
C ARG A 155 3.69 14.85 -0.83
N PHE A 156 4.21 13.63 -0.87
CA PHE A 156 4.02 12.72 -2.01
C PHE A 156 2.53 12.36 -2.18
N ALA A 157 1.87 12.00 -1.08
CA ALA A 157 0.45 11.63 -1.06
C ALA A 157 -0.42 12.80 -1.54
N GLU A 158 -0.16 14.02 -1.06
CA GLU A 158 -0.85 15.25 -1.49
C GLU A 158 -0.64 15.54 -2.97
N ALA A 159 0.60 15.47 -3.46
CA ALA A 159 0.92 15.75 -4.86
C ALA A 159 0.26 14.72 -5.80
N TYR A 160 0.27 13.44 -5.44
CA TYR A 160 -0.40 12.41 -6.23
C TYR A 160 -1.92 12.50 -6.15
N ALA A 161 -2.50 12.93 -5.02
CA ALA A 161 -3.93 13.12 -4.88
C ALA A 161 -4.51 14.03 -5.98
N LEU A 162 -3.82 15.14 -6.31
CA LEU A 162 -4.24 16.06 -7.37
C LEU A 162 -4.37 15.37 -8.74
N LEU A 163 -3.43 14.48 -9.07
CA LEU A 163 -3.44 13.72 -10.32
C LEU A 163 -4.51 12.63 -10.31
N ALA A 164 -4.61 11.91 -9.19
CA ALA A 164 -5.55 10.82 -9.01
C ALA A 164 -7.01 11.31 -8.98
N ASP A 165 -7.28 12.48 -8.40
CA ASP A 165 -8.64 13.03 -8.31
C ASP A 165 -9.13 13.46 -9.70
N LYS A 166 -8.29 14.17 -10.47
CA LYS A 166 -8.58 14.47 -11.88
C LYS A 166 -8.84 13.19 -12.69
N ALA A 167 -7.96 12.21 -12.55
CA ALA A 167 -8.10 10.93 -13.24
C ALA A 167 -9.36 10.16 -12.84
N TRP A 168 -9.78 10.28 -11.57
CA TRP A 168 -10.97 9.62 -11.05
C TRP A 168 -12.24 10.25 -11.63
N GLU A 169 -12.31 11.57 -11.67
CA GLU A 169 -13.41 12.31 -12.30
C GLU A 169 -13.58 11.95 -13.78
N ASP A 170 -12.46 11.84 -14.51
CA ASP A 170 -12.46 11.49 -15.93
C ASP A 170 -12.92 10.04 -16.19
N GLN A 171 -12.58 9.09 -15.31
CA GLN A 171 -12.74 7.64 -15.54
C GLN A 171 -13.95 7.03 -14.84
N PHE A 172 -14.40 7.65 -13.75
CA PHE A 172 -15.50 7.17 -12.91
C PHE A 172 -16.49 8.32 -12.67
N PRO A 173 -17.08 8.90 -13.74
CA PRO A 173 -18.03 9.99 -13.58
C PRO A 173 -19.21 9.51 -12.75
N LYS A 174 -19.67 10.34 -11.81
CA LYS A 174 -20.89 10.07 -11.06
C LYS A 174 -22.05 10.01 -12.07
N GLU A 175 -22.80 8.91 -12.06
CA GLU A 175 -24.05 8.84 -12.83
C GLU A 175 -24.93 10.03 -12.41
N VAL A 176 -25.37 10.81 -13.40
CA VAL A 176 -26.22 12.01 -13.23
C VAL A 176 -27.67 11.59 -13.07
#